data_AF-A0A498FCN7-F1
#
_entry.id   AF-A0A498FCN7-F1
#
_cell.length_a   1.000
_cell.length_b   1.000
_cell.length_c   1.000
_cell.angle_alpha   90.00
_cell.angle_beta   90.00
_cell.angle_gamma   90.00
#
_symmetry.space_group_name_H-M   'P 1'
#
loop_
_entity.id
_entity.type
_entity.pdbx_description
1 polymer ?
#
loop_
_entity_poly.entity_id
_entity_poly.type
_entity_poly.pdbx_seq_one_letter_code
_entity_poly.pdbx_strand_id
1 'polypeptide(L)'
;TTVKLTGDFEIQYFHGGYGDQWWKKVIADFQAANPELTVKESGGPKINDQMKPRWIGGNPPDFVYIDGAGLNDRQMVEDGQLEDLTEWLKDAKNIDGELITDILAQPAQQFDGKVYNIPLVLNSWGVFWNKALFKEQGWAEST
;
A
#
# COMPACT_ATOMS: atom_id res chain seq x y z
N THR A 1 -28.04 -1.08 5.34
CA THR A 1 -28.03 0.30 4.82
C THR A 1 -26.61 0.60 4.41
N THR A 2 -26.32 0.83 3.14
CA THR A 2 -24.97 1.17 2.70
C THR A 2 -24.60 2.50 3.37
N VAL A 3 -23.59 2.48 4.24
CA VAL A 3 -23.10 3.69 4.89
C VAL A 3 -22.61 4.62 3.80
N LYS A 4 -23.16 5.84 3.75
CA LYS A 4 -22.77 6.84 2.77
C LYS A 4 -21.48 7.51 3.26
N LEU A 5 -20.41 7.40 2.48
CA LEU A 5 -19.12 8.02 2.81
C LEU A 5 -19.17 9.51 2.45
N THR A 6 -18.76 10.36 3.39
CA THR A 6 -18.80 11.83 3.28
C THR A 6 -17.58 12.45 3.98
N GLY A 7 -17.24 13.69 3.65
CA GLY A 7 -16.12 14.42 4.28
C GLY A 7 -14.84 14.30 3.47
N ASP A 8 -13.70 14.60 4.11
CA ASP A 8 -12.38 14.47 3.48
C ASP A 8 -11.77 13.10 3.81
N PHE A 9 -11.14 12.46 2.82
CA PHE A 9 -10.36 11.24 2.99
C PHE A 9 -8.99 11.40 2.35
N GLU A 10 -7.94 11.39 3.17
CA GLU A 10 -6.58 11.69 2.76
C GLU A 10 -5.78 10.41 2.50
N ILE A 11 -5.18 10.33 1.31
CA ILE A 11 -4.40 9.18 0.86
C ILE A 11 -2.96 9.61 0.62
N GLN A 12 -2.01 8.96 1.28
CA GLN A 12 -0.59 9.03 0.99
C GLN A 12 -0.13 7.78 0.24
N TYR A 13 0.47 7.94 -0.94
CA TYR A 13 1.04 6.81 -1.67
C TYR A 13 2.39 7.10 -2.30
N PHE A 14 3.38 6.26 -2.00
CA PHE A 14 4.64 6.27 -2.73
C PHE A 14 4.42 5.72 -4.15
N HIS A 15 5.04 6.36 -5.14
CA HIS A 15 5.19 5.77 -6.46
C HIS A 15 6.63 5.95 -6.98
N GLY A 16 7.26 4.81 -7.28
CA GLY A 16 8.58 4.73 -7.89
C GLY A 16 8.50 4.46 -9.40
N GLY A 17 9.29 3.49 -9.87
CA GLY A 17 9.36 3.12 -11.29
C GLY A 17 8.05 2.63 -11.91
N TYR A 18 7.07 2.19 -11.09
CA TYR A 18 5.74 1.79 -11.56
C TYR A 18 4.85 2.96 -12.00
N GLY A 19 5.21 4.20 -11.63
CA GLY A 19 4.37 5.38 -11.85
C GLY A 19 3.09 5.35 -11.01
N ASP A 20 2.20 6.32 -11.28
CA ASP A 20 1.02 6.62 -10.47
C ASP A 20 -0.31 6.33 -11.19
N GLN A 21 -0.26 5.78 -12.41
CA GLN A 21 -1.44 5.65 -13.26
C GLN A 21 -2.52 4.75 -12.66
N TRP A 22 -2.10 3.64 -12.04
CA TRP A 22 -3.02 2.71 -11.40
C TRP A 22 -3.64 3.30 -10.12
N TRP A 23 -2.85 4.03 -9.31
CA TRP A 23 -3.34 4.76 -8.15
C TRP A 23 -4.42 5.76 -8.55
N LYS A 24 -4.10 6.64 -9.52
CA LYS A 24 -5.04 7.64 -10.05
C LYS A 24 -6.33 7.01 -10.54
N LYS A 25 -6.24 5.87 -11.24
CA LYS A 25 -7.42 5.15 -11.71
C LYS A 25 -8.27 4.65 -10.55
N VAL A 26 -7.68 3.93 -9.59
CA VAL A 26 -8.41 3.36 -8.45
C VAL A 26 -9.05 4.46 -7.59
N ILE A 27 -8.32 5.56 -7.37
CA ILE A 27 -8.82 6.69 -6.59
C ILE A 27 -9.98 7.40 -7.32
N ALA A 28 -9.87 7.60 -8.63
CA ALA A 28 -10.96 8.15 -9.43
C ALA A 28 -12.21 7.26 -9.42
N ASP A 29 -12.04 5.93 -9.54
CA ASP A 29 -13.15 4.98 -9.46
C ASP A 29 -13.81 5.00 -8.06
N PHE A 30 -13.02 5.08 -6.99
CA PHE A 30 -13.50 5.17 -5.62
C PHE A 30 -14.26 6.49 -5.36
N GLN A 31 -13.76 7.62 -5.86
CA GLN A 31 -14.42 8.93 -5.81
C GLN A 31 -15.74 8.93 -6.60
N ALA A 32 -15.79 8.28 -7.77
CA ALA A 32 -16.99 8.17 -8.57
C ALA A 32 -18.08 7.32 -7.89
N ALA A 33 -17.67 6.24 -7.19
CA ALA A 33 -18.57 5.42 -6.39
C ALA A 33 -19.08 6.15 -5.12
N ASN A 34 -18.33 7.14 -4.63
CA ASN A 34 -18.61 7.88 -3.40
C ASN A 34 -18.61 9.40 -3.66
N PRO A 35 -19.61 9.94 -4.39
CA PRO A 35 -19.65 11.36 -4.77
C PRO A 35 -19.75 12.32 -3.55
N GLU A 36 -20.16 11.78 -2.40
CA GLU A 36 -20.19 12.37 -1.05
C GLU A 36 -18.84 12.78 -0.46
N LEU A 37 -17.85 11.98 -0.83
CA LEU A 37 -16.52 11.98 -0.24
C LEU A 37 -15.62 12.88 -1.07
N THR A 38 -14.67 13.56 -0.44
CA THR A 38 -13.60 14.29 -1.11
C THR A 38 -12.30 13.55 -0.87
N VAL A 39 -11.80 12.85 -1.89
CA VAL A 39 -10.52 12.15 -1.79
C VAL A 39 -9.37 13.13 -2.07
N LYS A 40 -8.45 13.28 -1.10
CA LYS A 40 -7.26 14.13 -1.22
C LYS A 40 -6.02 13.27 -1.38
N GLU A 41 -5.39 13.40 -2.53
CA GLU A 41 -4.23 12.58 -2.88
C GLU A 41 -2.91 13.27 -2.58
N SER A 42 -1.99 12.54 -1.95
CA SER A 42 -0.61 12.91 -1.71
C SER A 42 0.29 11.80 -2.27
N GLY A 43 0.68 11.95 -3.53
CA GLY A 43 1.49 10.98 -4.27
C GLY A 43 2.87 11.51 -4.62
N GLY A 44 3.90 10.65 -4.58
CA GLY A 44 5.23 11.06 -5.05
C GLY A 44 6.36 10.08 -4.73
N PRO A 45 7.50 10.18 -5.45
CA PRO A 45 8.70 9.40 -5.14
C PRO A 45 9.42 9.84 -3.85
N LYS A 46 9.05 11.02 -3.30
CA LYS A 46 9.60 11.57 -2.04
C LYS A 46 8.50 11.82 -1.01
N ILE A 47 7.33 11.22 -1.20
CA ILE A 47 6.15 11.58 -0.41
C ILE A 47 6.33 11.30 1.08
N ASN A 48 7.00 10.21 1.42
CA ASN A 48 7.24 9.85 2.82
C ASN A 48 8.06 10.92 3.54
N ASP A 49 9.11 11.46 2.88
CA ASP A 49 9.90 12.56 3.44
C ASP A 49 9.07 13.85 3.57
N GLN A 50 8.22 14.14 2.58
CA GLN A 50 7.34 15.31 2.59
C GLN A 50 6.29 15.23 3.70
N MET A 51 5.82 14.02 4.03
CA MET A 51 4.78 13.78 5.02
C MET A 51 5.30 13.59 6.45
N LYS A 52 6.61 13.38 6.65
CA LYS A 52 7.24 13.23 7.99
C LYS A 52 6.78 14.27 9.03
N PRO A 53 6.73 15.60 8.74
CA PRO A 53 6.28 16.59 9.72
C PRO A 53 4.85 16.37 10.20
N ARG A 54 3.97 15.87 9.33
CA ARG A 54 2.57 15.57 9.67
C ARG A 54 2.44 14.36 10.59
N TRP A 55 3.19 13.30 10.30
CA TRP A 55 3.27 12.12 11.18
C TRP A 55 3.81 12.49 12.57
N ILE A 56 4.90 13.26 12.64
CA ILE A 56 5.46 13.75 13.92
C ILE A 56 4.47 14.67 14.66
N GLY A 57 3.74 15.50 13.91
CA GLY A 57 2.74 16.42 14.45
C GLY A 57 1.41 15.77 14.85
N GLY A 58 1.25 14.46 14.71
CA GLY A 58 0.01 13.75 15.05
C GLY A 58 -1.16 14.06 14.10
N ASN A 59 -0.88 14.45 12.86
CA ASN A 59 -1.89 14.69 11.82
C ASN A 59 -1.59 13.87 10.55
N PRO A 60 -1.53 12.52 10.63
CA PRO A 60 -1.27 11.66 9.48
C PRO A 60 -2.45 11.66 8.48
N PRO A 61 -2.26 11.13 7.26
CA PRO A 61 -3.34 10.80 6.34
C PRO A 61 -4.17 9.60 6.86
N ASP A 62 -5.38 9.42 6.32
CA ASP A 62 -6.28 8.31 6.70
C ASP A 62 -5.84 6.97 6.11
N PHE A 63 -5.28 6.98 4.90
CA PHE A 63 -4.72 5.81 4.22
C PHE A 63 -3.28 6.06 3.82
N VAL A 64 -2.42 5.09 4.09
CA VAL A 64 -1.02 5.11 3.67
C VAL A 64 -0.63 3.82 2.97
N TYR A 65 -0.10 3.93 1.75
CA TYR A 65 0.64 2.85 1.13
C TYR A 65 2.07 2.84 1.69
N ILE A 66 2.33 1.91 2.62
CA ILE A 66 3.60 1.77 3.33
C ILE A 66 4.63 1.11 2.40
N ASP A 67 5.23 1.92 1.54
CA ASP A 67 6.28 1.52 0.61
C ASP A 67 7.24 2.69 0.37
N GLY A 68 8.37 2.43 -0.29
CA GLY A 68 9.41 3.40 -0.55
C GLY A 68 10.27 3.72 0.68
N ALA A 69 11.28 4.57 0.47
CA ALA A 69 12.17 4.95 1.56
C ALA A 69 11.44 5.80 2.61
N GLY A 70 11.85 5.66 3.88
CA GLY A 70 11.42 6.56 4.96
C GLY A 70 10.18 6.14 5.73
N LEU A 71 9.54 5.02 5.38
CA LEU A 71 8.54 4.34 6.22
C LEU A 71 8.97 2.90 6.48
N ASN A 72 8.62 2.40 7.66
CA ASN A 72 8.82 1.02 8.06
C ASN A 72 7.64 0.61 8.92
N ASP A 73 6.90 -0.39 8.49
CA ASP A 73 5.68 -0.85 9.15
C ASP A 73 5.91 -1.28 10.61
N ARG A 74 6.97 -2.03 10.90
CA ARG A 74 7.34 -2.40 12.28
C ARG A 74 7.52 -1.18 13.17
N GLN A 75 8.32 -0.20 12.73
CA GLN A 75 8.54 1.01 13.51
C GLN A 75 7.24 1.79 13.73
N MET A 76 6.40 1.90 12.70
CA MET A 76 5.11 2.60 12.83
C MET A 76 4.16 1.90 13.81
N VAL A 77 4.19 0.56 13.88
CA VAL A 77 3.44 -0.19 14.91
C VAL A 77 4.00 0.09 16.31
N GLU A 78 5.32 0.03 16.48
CA GLU A 78 5.99 0.32 17.77
C GLU A 78 5.74 1.76 18.25
N ASP A 79 5.65 2.71 17.32
CA ASP A 79 5.36 4.12 17.59
C ASP A 79 3.86 4.40 17.77
N GLY A 80 2.99 3.39 17.65
CA GLY A 80 1.53 3.53 17.82
C GLY A 80 0.85 4.36 16.73
N GLN A 81 1.42 4.37 15.52
CA GLN A 81 0.98 5.21 14.41
C GLN A 81 -0.06 4.53 13.50
N LEU A 82 -0.30 3.22 13.68
CA LEU A 82 -1.21 2.44 12.85
C LEU A 82 -2.39 1.91 13.68
N GLU A 83 -3.57 1.88 13.06
CA GLU A 83 -4.79 1.32 13.64
C GLU A 83 -4.69 -0.20 13.75
N ASP A 84 -5.19 -0.76 14.85
CA ASP A 84 -5.31 -2.21 15.04
C ASP A 84 -6.47 -2.74 14.19
N LEU A 85 -6.15 -3.43 13.09
CA LEU A 85 -7.11 -3.99 12.14
C LEU A 85 -7.55 -5.41 12.48
N THR A 86 -7.10 -5.97 13.61
CA THR A 86 -7.25 -7.40 13.92
C THR A 86 -8.69 -7.86 13.94
N GLU A 87 -9.57 -7.08 14.58
CA GLU A 87 -11.00 -7.44 14.65
C GLU A 87 -11.71 -7.18 13.33
N TRP A 88 -11.42 -6.05 12.67
CA TRP A 88 -12.01 -5.69 11.38
C TRP A 88 -11.68 -6.70 10.28
N LEU A 89 -10.45 -7.22 10.25
CA LEU A 89 -10.02 -8.13 9.19
C LEU A 89 -10.75 -9.48 9.20
N LYS A 90 -11.35 -9.89 10.33
CA LYS A 90 -12.04 -11.19 10.45
C LYS A 90 -13.25 -11.33 9.53
N ASP A 91 -13.92 -10.23 9.25
CA ASP A 91 -15.13 -10.19 8.44
C ASP A 91 -15.11 -9.12 7.33
N ALA A 92 -13.99 -8.41 7.17
CA ALA A 92 -13.79 -7.46 6.09
C ALA A 92 -13.93 -8.12 4.72
N LYS A 93 -14.72 -7.48 3.84
CA LYS A 93 -15.02 -7.96 2.50
C LYS A 93 -14.69 -6.93 1.44
N ASN A 94 -14.31 -7.40 0.25
CA ASN A 94 -14.19 -6.57 -0.94
C ASN A 94 -15.60 -6.17 -1.48
N ILE A 95 -15.63 -5.41 -2.58
CA ILE A 95 -16.87 -4.96 -3.22
C ILE A 95 -17.73 -6.09 -3.79
N ASP A 96 -17.12 -7.25 -4.06
CA ASP A 96 -17.77 -8.46 -4.56
C ASP A 96 -18.29 -9.36 -3.42
N GLY A 97 -18.02 -8.98 -2.16
CA GLY A 97 -18.48 -9.71 -0.97
C GLY A 97 -17.56 -10.84 -0.52
N GLU A 98 -16.38 -10.99 -1.13
CA GLU A 98 -15.37 -11.97 -0.75
C GLU A 98 -14.58 -11.47 0.46
N LEU A 99 -14.23 -12.36 1.38
CA LEU A 99 -13.37 -12.00 2.52
C LEU A 99 -12.01 -11.55 2.00
N ILE A 100 -11.50 -10.44 2.54
CA ILE A 100 -10.17 -9.93 2.18
C ILE A 100 -9.12 -11.02 2.43
N THR A 101 -9.22 -11.78 3.52
CA THR A 101 -8.28 -12.87 3.85
C THR A 101 -8.21 -13.97 2.80
N ASP A 102 -9.29 -14.21 2.06
CA ASP A 102 -9.37 -15.29 1.08
C ASP A 102 -8.69 -14.92 -0.26
N ILE A 103 -8.54 -13.62 -0.53
CA ILE A 103 -7.96 -13.11 -1.78
C ILE A 103 -6.50 -12.67 -1.65
N LEU A 104 -5.96 -12.62 -0.42
CA LEU A 104 -4.57 -12.24 -0.22
C LEU A 104 -3.61 -13.32 -0.75
N ALA A 105 -2.60 -12.89 -1.50
CA ALA A 105 -1.54 -13.78 -1.99
C ALA A 105 -0.68 -14.36 -0.84
N GLN A 106 -0.60 -13.63 0.28
CA GLN A 106 0.08 -14.03 1.51
C GLN A 106 -0.72 -13.52 2.72
N PRO A 107 -0.72 -14.24 3.86
CA PRO A 107 -1.40 -13.77 5.06
C PRO A 107 -0.85 -12.41 5.51
N ALA A 108 -1.70 -11.60 6.12
CA ALA A 108 -1.28 -10.33 6.71
C ALA A 108 -0.22 -10.57 7.80
N GLN A 109 0.77 -9.68 7.85
CA GLN A 109 1.82 -9.76 8.85
C GLN A 109 1.25 -9.50 10.24
N GLN A 110 1.72 -10.28 11.23
CA GLN A 110 1.35 -10.09 12.62
C GLN A 110 2.48 -9.41 13.40
N PHE A 111 2.09 -8.50 14.28
CA PHE A 111 2.93 -7.83 15.26
C PHE A 111 2.32 -8.13 16.63
N ASP A 112 2.99 -8.97 17.42
CA ASP A 112 2.50 -9.41 18.74
C ASP A 112 1.05 -9.95 18.71
N GLY A 113 0.72 -10.71 17.67
CA GLY A 113 -0.61 -11.32 17.49
C GLY A 113 -1.68 -10.39 16.89
N LYS A 114 -1.32 -9.16 16.52
CA LYS A 114 -2.20 -8.16 15.94
C LYS A 114 -1.83 -7.83 14.50
N VAL A 115 -2.80 -7.37 13.72
CA VAL A 115 -2.62 -6.97 12.31
C VAL A 115 -2.80 -5.46 12.18
N TYR A 116 -1.82 -4.80 11.57
CA TYR A 116 -1.79 -3.33 11.40
C TYR A 116 -1.66 -2.88 9.94
N ASN A 117 -1.40 -3.82 9.03
CA ASN A 117 -1.31 -3.55 7.60
C ASN A 117 -1.87 -4.73 6.80
N ILE A 118 -2.32 -4.44 5.58
CA ILE A 118 -2.86 -5.43 4.64
C ILE A 118 -1.94 -5.49 3.42
N PRO A 119 -1.42 -6.66 3.03
CA PRO A 119 -0.59 -6.81 1.83
C PRO A 119 -1.37 -6.38 0.57
N LEU A 120 -0.79 -5.45 -0.21
CA LEU A 120 -1.41 -4.93 -1.43
C LEU A 120 -0.68 -5.40 -2.70
N VAL A 121 0.65 -5.32 -2.70
CA VAL A 121 1.49 -5.68 -3.85
C VAL A 121 2.48 -6.75 -3.42
N LEU A 122 2.51 -7.87 -4.15
CA LEU A 122 3.55 -8.87 -4.02
C LEU A 122 4.66 -8.57 -5.05
N ASN A 123 5.87 -8.29 -4.57
CA ASN A 123 7.05 -8.20 -5.42
C ASN A 123 7.93 -9.44 -5.26
N SER A 124 8.66 -9.80 -6.33
CA SER A 124 9.70 -10.81 -6.29
C SER A 124 10.99 -10.23 -6.88
N TRP A 125 12.11 -10.72 -6.40
CA TRP A 125 13.42 -10.27 -6.83
C TRP A 125 14.05 -11.38 -7.66
N GLY A 126 14.71 -11.00 -8.75
CA GLY A 126 15.36 -11.94 -9.64
C GLY A 126 16.61 -11.33 -10.26
N VAL A 127 17.46 -12.19 -10.80
CA VAL A 127 18.63 -11.78 -11.58
C VAL A 127 18.20 -11.67 -13.03
N PHE A 128 18.38 -10.50 -13.63
CA PHE A 128 18.15 -10.29 -15.06
C PHE A 128 19.51 -10.19 -15.76
N TRP A 129 19.70 -10.91 -16.87
CA TRP A 129 20.95 -10.87 -17.65
C TRP A 129 20.69 -10.78 -19.16
N ASN A 130 21.69 -10.28 -19.89
CA ASN A 130 21.68 -10.24 -21.35
C ASN A 130 22.22 -11.56 -21.92
N LYS A 131 21.32 -12.37 -22.50
CA LYS A 131 21.69 -13.66 -23.11
C LYS A 131 22.69 -13.55 -24.25
N ALA A 132 22.60 -12.50 -25.07
CA ALA A 132 23.53 -12.30 -26.19
C ALA A 132 24.95 -12.02 -25.69
N LEU A 133 25.08 -11.19 -24.65
CA LEU A 133 26.36 -10.91 -24.01
C LEU A 133 26.96 -12.17 -23.38
N PHE A 134 26.14 -12.96 -22.66
CA PHE A 134 26.60 -14.22 -22.06
C PHE A 134 27.12 -15.19 -23.13
N LYS A 135 26.42 -15.29 -24.27
CA LYS A 135 26.86 -16.09 -25.40
C LYS A 135 28.16 -15.58 -26.02
N GLU A 136 28.29 -14.27 -26.23
CA GLU A 136 29.50 -13.65 -26.80
C GLU A 136 30.73 -13.90 -25.92
N GLN A 137 30.57 -13.80 -24.61
CA GLN A 137 31.65 -13.97 -23.63
C GLN A 137 31.86 -15.44 -23.21
N GLY A 138 31.05 -16.37 -23.70
CA GLY A 138 31.11 -17.79 -23.33
C GLY A 138 30.75 -18.08 -21.86
N TRP A 139 29.95 -17.22 -21.23
CA TRP A 139 29.52 -17.38 -19.84
C TRP A 139 28.34 -18.35 -19.73
N ALA A 140 28.30 -19.12 -18.63
CA ALA A 140 27.17 -19.95 -18.29
C ALA A 140 25.99 -19.09 -17.82
N GLU A 141 24.79 -19.35 -18.33
CA GLU A 141 23.57 -18.69 -17.86
C GLU A 141 23.20 -19.19 -16.45
N SER A 142 22.66 -18.30 -15.61
CA SER A 142 22.10 -18.71 -14.32
C SER A 142 20.90 -19.62 -14.56
N THR A 143 20.85 -20.76 -13.88
CA THR A 143 19.66 -21.65 -13.82
C THR A 143 18.68 -21.16 -12.79
#